data_AF-X1PMH2-F1
#
_entry.id   AF-X1PMH2-F1
#
_cell.length_a   1.000
_cell.length_b   1.000
_cell.length_c   1.000
_cell.angle_alpha   90.00
_cell.angle_beta   90.00
_cell.angle_gamma   90.00
#
_symmetry.space_group_name_H-M   'P 1'
#
loop_
_entity.id
_entity.type
_entity.pdbx_description
1 polymer ?
#
loop_
_entity_poly.entity_id
_entity_poly.type
_entity_poly.pdbx_seq_one_letter_code
_entity_poly.pdbx_strand_id
1 'polypeptide(L)'
;AKIGIFGQPASAVPLASVKKLREQSFLDENDTVVCIVTGGGLKDTTVFENLELKIVNSRLENLNELIGSERQRIDAAASNRRGFLEN
;
A
#
# COMPACT_ATOMS: atom_id res chain seq x y z
N ALA A 1 0.43 -0.67 1.96
CA ALA A 1 -0.11 0.36 2.88
C ALA A 1 0.73 0.49 4.16
N LYS A 2 2.07 0.60 4.07
CA LYS A 2 2.98 0.50 5.25
C LYS A 2 2.77 1.58 6.34
N ILE A 3 2.19 2.74 6.02
CA ILE A 3 2.10 3.90 6.93
C ILE A 3 0.70 4.53 7.04
N GLY A 4 -0.33 3.88 6.48
CA GLY A 4 -1.73 4.34 6.63
C GLY A 4 -2.11 5.62 5.87
N ILE A 5 -1.28 6.15 4.98
CA ILE A 5 -1.61 7.31 4.14
C ILE A 5 -2.33 6.87 2.86
N PHE A 6 -3.54 7.40 2.63
CA PHE A 6 -4.31 7.18 1.41
C PHE A 6 -4.51 8.50 0.65
N GLY A 7 -3.60 8.79 -0.28
CA GLY A 7 -3.67 9.94 -1.18
C GLY A 7 -4.27 9.56 -2.55
N GLN A 8 -4.79 10.55 -3.27
CA GLN A 8 -5.14 10.37 -4.69
C GLN A 8 -3.89 10.01 -5.52
N PRO A 9 -4.03 9.40 -6.72
CA PRO A 9 -2.89 8.99 -7.55
C PRO A 9 -1.85 10.10 -7.77
N ALA A 10 -2.29 11.31 -8.13
CA ALA A 10 -1.39 12.45 -8.36
C ALA A 10 -0.63 12.87 -7.09
N SER A 11 -1.20 12.67 -5.90
CA SER A 11 -0.54 13.01 -4.63
C SER A 11 0.53 11.99 -4.22
N ALA A 12 0.65 10.85 -4.91
CA ALA A 12 1.74 9.90 -4.72
C ALA A 12 3.02 10.25 -5.51
N VAL A 13 2.93 11.18 -6.49
CA VAL A 13 4.05 11.58 -7.35
C VAL A 13 5.27 12.06 -6.55
N PRO A 14 5.15 12.94 -5.54
CA PRO A 14 6.31 13.37 -4.77
C PRO A 14 7.07 12.20 -4.12
N LEU A 15 6.35 11.22 -3.56
CA LEU A 15 6.96 10.03 -2.97
C LEU A 15 7.67 9.16 -4.01
N ALA A 16 7.08 9.00 -5.20
CA ALA A 16 7.71 8.26 -6.30
C ALA A 16 8.98 8.96 -6.81
N SER A 17 8.94 10.29 -6.94
CA SER A 17 10.09 11.10 -7.32
C SER A 17 11.22 11.01 -6.30
N VAL A 18 10.92 11.07 -5.00
CA VAL A 18 11.93 10.91 -3.94
C VAL A 18 12.63 9.55 -4.05
N LYS A 19 11.89 8.47 -4.25
CA LYS A 19 12.48 7.14 -4.45
C LYS A 19 13.43 7.11 -5.65
N LYS A 20 12.96 7.62 -6.80
CA LYS A 20 13.76 7.67 -8.03
C LYS A 20 15.02 8.54 -7.88
N LEU A 21 14.88 9.72 -7.27
CA LEU A 21 16.00 10.63 -7.07
C LEU A 21 17.03 10.05 -6.10
N ARG A 22 16.59 9.32 -5.07
CA ARG A 22 17.48 8.61 -4.15
C ARG A 22 18.22 7.46 -4.86
N GLU A 23 17.53 6.68 -5.69
CA GLU A 23 18.16 5.66 -6.55
C GLU A 23 19.20 6.25 -7.51
N GLN A 24 18.95 7.47 -7.99
CA GLN A 24 19.84 8.21 -8.88
C GLN A 24 20.91 9.04 -8.15
N SER A 25 21.05 8.90 -6.82
CA SER A 25 22.02 9.64 -5.99
C SER A 25 21.89 11.17 -6.05
N PHE A 26 20.70 11.69 -6.38
CA PHE A 26 20.39 13.13 -6.26
C PHE A 26 19.96 13.53 -4.85
N LEU A 27 19.61 12.55 -4.00
CA LEU A 27 19.26 12.73 -2.59
C LEU A 27 20.13 11.79 -1.75
N ASP A 28 20.68 12.33 -0.67
CA ASP A 28 21.49 11.62 0.31
C ASP A 28 20.63 11.04 1.44
N GLU A 29 21.18 10.12 2.24
CA GLU A 29 20.51 9.53 3.41
C GLU A 29 20.24 10.54 4.53
N ASN A 30 21.01 11.64 4.57
CA ASN A 30 20.86 12.71 5.54
C ASN A 30 19.88 13.81 5.11
N ASP A 31 19.37 13.77 3.88
CA ASP A 31 18.43 14.76 3.38
C ASP A 31 17.05 14.61 4.05
N THR A 32 16.49 15.73 4.48
CA THR A 32 15.11 15.79 4.98
C THR A 32 14.18 16.25 3.87
N VAL A 33 13.22 15.38 3.49
CA VAL A 33 12.26 15.67 2.42
C VAL A 33 10.84 15.68 2.95
N VAL A 34 10.07 16.70 2.57
CA VAL A 34 8.63 16.81 2.88
C VAL A 34 7.82 16.54 1.61
N CYS A 35 7.08 15.42 1.59
CA CYS A 35 6.14 15.12 0.52
C CYS A 35 4.75 15.68 0.84
N ILE A 36 4.23 16.58 -0.01
CA ILE A 36 2.92 17.19 0.18
C ILE A 36 1.84 16.31 -0.47
N VAL A 37 0.90 15.83 0.34
CA VAL A 37 -0.29 15.11 -0.13
C VAL A 37 -1.42 16.12 -0.35
N THR A 38 -1.58 16.57 -1.59
CA THR A 38 -2.55 17.62 -1.96
C THR A 38 -4.02 17.18 -1.95
N GLY A 39 -4.30 15.88 -2.01
CA GLY A 39 -5.65 15.34 -1.94
C GLY A 39 -5.71 13.92 -1.40
N GLY A 40 -6.76 13.62 -0.63
CA GLY A 40 -7.02 12.27 -0.12
C GLY A 40 -7.56 11.34 -1.20
N GLY A 41 -7.29 10.04 -1.07
CA GLY A 41 -7.68 9.03 -2.05
C GLY A 41 -9.18 8.84 -2.20
N LEU A 42 -9.99 9.27 -1.21
CA LEU A 42 -11.44 9.26 -1.33
C LEU A 42 -11.99 10.28 -2.33
N LYS A 43 -11.19 11.27 -2.74
CA LYS A 43 -11.60 12.25 -3.78
C LYS A 43 -11.55 11.66 -5.19
N ASP A 44 -10.75 10.62 -5.40
CA ASP A 44 -10.57 9.95 -6.68
C ASP A 44 -10.72 8.45 -6.48
N THR A 45 -11.94 7.95 -6.68
CA THR A 45 -12.30 6.55 -6.48
C THR A 45 -12.01 5.66 -7.69
N THR A 46 -11.45 6.20 -8.78
CA THR A 46 -11.13 5.42 -9.99
C THR A 46 -10.15 4.28 -9.69
N VAL A 47 -9.32 4.45 -8.65
CA VAL A 47 -8.41 3.41 -8.15
C VAL A 47 -9.13 2.13 -7.71
N PHE A 48 -10.41 2.21 -7.35
CA PHE A 48 -11.21 1.05 -6.94
C PHE A 48 -11.79 0.28 -8.13
N GLU A 49 -11.83 0.86 -9.34
CA GLU A 49 -12.37 0.19 -10.53
C GLU A 49 -11.54 -1.05 -10.92
N ASN A 50 -10.24 -1.01 -10.62
CA ASN A 50 -9.31 -2.10 -10.88
C ASN A 50 -9.06 -2.98 -9.64
N LEU A 51 -9.81 -2.77 -8.56
CA LEU A 51 -9.65 -3.53 -7.32
C LEU A 51 -10.56 -4.76 -7.33
N GLU A 52 -9.97 -5.95 -7.41
CA GLU A 52 -10.71 -7.19 -7.19
C GLU A 52 -11.01 -7.39 -5.69
N LEU A 53 -12.23 -7.03 -5.29
CA LEU A 53 -12.72 -7.26 -3.94
C LEU A 53 -13.12 -8.73 -3.77
N LYS A 54 -12.52 -9.39 -2.76
CA LYS A 54 -12.91 -10.75 -2.37
C LYS A 54 -14.14 -10.68 -1.47
N ILE A 55 -15.30 -11.05 -2.01
CA ILE A 55 -16.54 -11.18 -1.24
C ILE A 55 -16.64 -12.63 -0.74
N VAL A 56 -16.71 -12.82 0.57
CA VAL A 56 -16.85 -14.14 1.20
C VAL A 56 -18.11 -14.15 2.05
N ASN A 57 -19.00 -15.10 1.78
CA ASN A 57 -20.17 -15.34 2.61
C ASN A 57 -19.81 -16.29 3.75
N SER A 58 -20.15 -15.92 4.98
CA SER A 58 -19.93 -16.75 6.17
C SER A 58 -21.02 -16.46 7.19
N ARG A 59 -21.32 -17.46 8.02
CA ARG A 59 -22.17 -17.24 9.20
C ARG A 59 -21.34 -16.59 10.30
N LEU A 60 -22.01 -15.89 11.23
CA LEU A 60 -21.34 -15.17 12.30
C LEU A 60 -20.48 -16.09 13.17
N GLU A 61 -20.95 -17.33 13.40
CA GLU A 61 -20.25 -18.32 14.23
C GLU A 61 -18.88 -18.71 13.63
N ASN A 62 -18.75 -18.64 12.31
CA ASN A 62 -17.53 -19.01 11.58
C ASN A 62 -16.62 -17.79 11.31
N LEU A 63 -16.98 -16.60 11.80
CA LEU A 63 -16.29 -15.36 11.44
C LEU A 63 -14.85 -15.34 11.97
N ASN A 64 -14.62 -15.82 13.20
CA ASN A 64 -13.28 -15.87 13.79
C ASN A 64 -12.34 -16.80 13.00
N GLU A 65 -12.82 -17.98 12.61
CA GLU A 65 -12.04 -18.94 11.82
C GLU A 65 -11.70 -18.36 10.44
N LEU A 66 -12.69 -17.73 9.79
CA LEU A 66 -12.50 -17.08 8.50
C LEU A 66 -11.43 -15.97 8.58
N ILE A 67 -11.56 -15.04 9.54
CA ILE A 67 -10.59 -13.96 9.73
C ILE A 67 -9.19 -14.55 10.01
N GLY A 68 -9.10 -15.60 10.81
CA GLY A 68 -7.86 -16.31 11.10
C GLY A 68 -7.19 -16.86 9.84
N SER A 69 -7.95 -17.60 9.01
CA SER A 69 -7.44 -18.17 7.75
C SER A 69 -7.00 -17.10 6.74
N GLU A 70 -7.75 -15.99 6.63
CA GLU A 70 -7.40 -14.91 5.70
C GLU A 70 -6.18 -14.13 6.18
N ARG A 71 -6.02 -13.94 7.50
CA ARG A 71 -4.81 -13.32 8.06
C ARG A 71 -3.56 -14.14 7.71
N GLN A 72 -3.59 -15.45 7.95
CA GLN A 72 -2.47 -16.34 7.61
C GLN A 72 -2.10 -16.25 6.12
N ARG A 73 -3.11 -16.21 5.25
CA ARG A 73 -2.93 -16.05 3.80
C ARG A 73 -2.30 -14.70 3.43
N ILE A 74 -2.76 -13.60 4.04
CA ILE A 74 -2.24 -12.25 3.80
C ILE A 74 -0.78 -12.13 4.27
N ASP A 75 -0.47 -12.67 5.46
CA ASP A 75 0.88 -12.63 6.04
C ASP A 75 1.88 -13.45 5.21
N ALA A 76 1.45 -14.60 4.68
CA ALA A 76 2.25 -15.40 3.74
C ALA A 76 2.54 -14.62 2.44
N ALA A 77 1.54 -13.97 1.85
CA ALA A 77 1.70 -13.17 0.64
C ALA A 77 2.59 -11.93 0.85
N ALA A 78 2.51 -11.29 2.02
CA ALA A 78 3.33 -10.13 2.36
C ALA A 78 4.81 -10.48 2.57
N SER A 79 5.10 -11.69 3.06
CA SER A 79 6.47 -12.20 3.23
C SER A 79 7.12 -12.49 1.87
N ASN A 80 6.38 -13.11 0.94
CA ASN A 80 6.87 -13.37 -0.43
C ASN A 80 7.18 -12.09 -1.21
N ARG A 81 6.39 -11.03 -1.03
CA ARG A 81 6.59 -9.73 -1.72
C ARG A 81 7.80 -8.96 -1.19
N ARG A 82 8.19 -9.14 0.07
CA ARG A 82 9.40 -8.51 0.64
C ARG A 82 10.68 -9.07 0.02
N GLY A 83 10.78 -10.40 -0.14
CA GLY A 83 11.91 -11.03 -0.82
C GLY A 83 12.06 -10.63 -2.29
N PHE A 84 11.00 -10.17 -2.96
CA PHE A 84 11.06 -9.66 -4.33
C PHE A 84 11.56 -8.21 -4.43
N LEU A 85 11.35 -7.38 -3.39
CA LEU A 85 11.78 -5.97 -3.38
C LEU A 85 13.18 -5.77 -2.79
N GLU A 86 13.75 -6.81 -2.19
CA GLU A 86 15.09 -6.85 -1.61
C GLU A 86 16.13 -7.49 -2.55
N ASN A 87 15.74 -7.87 -3.77
CA ASN A 87 16.62 -8.35 -4.85
C ASN A 87 16.68 -7.35 -6.00
#